data_AF-A0A542G824-F1
#
_entry.id   AF-A0A542G824-F1
#
_cell.length_a   1.000
_cell.length_b   1.000
_cell.length_c   1.000
_cell.angle_alpha   90.00
_cell.angle_beta   90.00
_cell.angle_gamma   90.00
#
_symmetry.space_group_name_H-M   'P 1'
#
loop_
_entity.id
_entity.type
_entity.pdbx_description
1 polymer ?
#
loop_
_entity_poly.entity_id
_entity_poly.type
_entity_poly.pdbx_seq_one_letter_code
_entity_poly.pdbx_strand_id
1 'polypeptide(L)'
;MGAGHSHASLDHSEPTPQAMAARSKANRILAAVLIPLALLTLAGMAWLWPSGSKEGVSLANPYSTAPGVTFDTGTIQNVVTENCTQGLSQQGTGQQGAGQQGNSQQGSTQQPPGQGSDCTFAFTEPDKGGSPVKVVINPDVASSHGVKPGDQIRYLNLSNAQGATGSQGSPAYIFVDFVRTLPIVLLAVLYAAVVIAVARWRGLRALIGLVGAYFVLANFLLPGLVEGKPPLLLALVGSTVIMIGVLYFAHGFSARTSTALLGTIFGLAITALLAAWATNAANLAGVGSHDAATLVNTSANISISGVILCGLIISGLGVLNDVTITQSSAVWELYELAPGSSARKLFTSAMRIGRDHIASTVYTIAFAYAGAALPILIIVMLYDRPLMDTLTSAELSEEVIRTLVGSIGLVLAIPVTTLIAVLVVKATGIKAPDAVPVTGAVRDGKRGTKHDDGHVHTDGVTDTGALAAAVLEERTRRTAVEPADEPATRRGRRADRG
;
A
#
# COMPACT_ATOMS: atom_id res chain seq x y z
N MET A 1 -9.75 -23.68 65.21
CA MET A 1 -8.52 -22.88 65.00
C MET A 1 -8.36 -22.70 63.50
N GLY A 2 -8.81 -21.56 62.97
CA GLY A 2 -8.72 -21.23 61.54
C GLY A 2 -7.60 -20.23 61.32
N ALA A 3 -6.65 -20.56 60.43
CA ALA A 3 -5.61 -19.64 60.01
C ALA A 3 -6.13 -18.77 58.86
N GLY A 4 -6.15 -17.45 59.06
CA GLY A 4 -6.47 -16.47 58.04
C GLY A 4 -5.30 -16.23 57.10
N HIS A 5 -5.56 -16.22 55.80
CA HIS A 5 -4.62 -15.79 54.79
C HIS A 5 -4.73 -14.26 54.61
N SER A 6 -3.65 -13.54 54.92
CA SER A 6 -3.48 -12.13 54.62
C SER A 6 -2.88 -11.95 53.23
N HIS A 7 -3.59 -11.22 52.36
CA HIS A 7 -3.10 -10.80 51.06
C HIS A 7 -2.05 -9.69 51.24
N ALA A 8 -0.81 -9.95 50.85
CA ALA A 8 0.20 -8.91 50.68
C ALA A 8 -0.18 -8.06 49.47
N SER A 9 -0.42 -6.77 49.72
CA SER A 9 -0.62 -5.75 48.69
C SER A 9 0.62 -5.65 47.81
N LEU A 10 0.45 -5.83 46.50
CA LEU A 10 1.43 -5.44 45.49
C LEU A 10 1.66 -3.93 45.61
N ASP A 11 2.77 -3.56 46.22
CA ASP A 11 3.21 -2.19 46.35
C ASP A 11 3.55 -1.66 44.95
N HIS A 12 2.67 -0.82 44.40
CA HIS A 12 2.97 -0.04 43.22
C HIS A 12 4.07 0.95 43.62
N SER A 13 5.33 0.56 43.41
CA SER A 13 6.47 1.43 43.65
C SER A 13 6.29 2.73 42.86
N GLU A 14 5.99 3.81 43.57
CA GLU A 14 5.91 5.13 42.97
C GLU A 14 7.24 5.45 42.27
N PRO A 15 7.21 5.92 41.01
CA PRO A 15 8.42 6.21 40.27
C PRO A 15 9.25 7.25 41.01
N THR A 16 10.52 6.94 41.27
CA THR A 16 11.41 7.86 41.99
C THR A 16 11.46 9.23 41.28
N PRO A 17 11.57 10.35 42.01
CA PRO A 17 11.59 11.70 41.43
C PRO A 17 12.67 11.88 40.34
N GLN A 18 13.79 11.16 40.45
CA GLN A 18 14.87 11.14 39.46
C GLN A 18 14.46 10.46 38.14
N ALA A 19 13.69 9.36 38.21
CA ALA A 19 13.14 8.69 37.03
C ALA A 19 12.08 9.55 36.32
N MET A 20 11.25 10.26 37.08
CA MET A 20 10.30 11.23 36.53
C MET A 20 11.02 12.41 35.86
N ALA A 21 12.10 12.92 36.46
CA ALA A 21 12.90 14.00 35.88
C ALA A 21 13.59 13.58 34.57
N ALA A 22 14.17 12.38 34.51
CA ALA A 22 14.79 11.82 33.30
C ALA A 22 13.78 11.64 32.15
N ARG A 23 12.60 11.08 32.46
CA ARG A 23 11.47 10.95 31.51
C ARG A 23 11.00 12.31 30.99
N SER A 24 10.88 13.30 31.88
CA SER A 24 10.47 14.66 31.48
C SER A 24 11.52 15.31 30.56
N LYS A 25 12.82 15.06 30.79
CA LYS A 25 13.92 15.59 29.99
C LYS A 25 13.94 15.03 28.58
N ALA A 26 13.78 13.71 28.41
CA ALA A 26 13.74 13.10 27.08
C ALA A 26 12.49 13.52 26.27
N ASN A 27 11.32 13.61 26.91
CA ASN A 27 10.12 14.17 26.26
C ASN A 27 10.33 15.62 25.84
N ARG A 28 11.00 16.44 26.67
CA ARG A 28 11.36 17.81 26.32
C ARG A 28 12.33 17.89 25.14
N ILE A 29 13.33 17.01 25.08
CA ILE A 29 14.27 16.95 23.94
C ILE A 29 13.54 16.56 22.65
N LEU A 30 12.71 15.52 22.70
CA LEU A 30 11.90 15.11 21.54
C LEU A 30 10.96 16.23 21.09
N ALA A 31 10.29 16.90 22.03
CA ALA A 31 9.44 18.04 21.73
C ALA A 31 10.24 19.22 21.16
N ALA A 32 11.44 19.49 21.65
CA ALA A 32 12.31 20.56 21.15
C ALA A 32 12.76 20.35 19.70
N VAL A 33 12.79 19.10 19.21
CA VAL A 33 13.08 18.80 17.80
C VAL A 33 11.79 18.74 16.97
N LEU A 34 10.76 18.05 17.46
CA LEU A 34 9.55 17.79 16.70
C LEU A 34 8.61 18.99 16.59
N ILE A 35 8.53 19.87 17.60
CA ILE A 35 7.68 21.05 17.53
C ILE A 35 8.17 22.01 16.44
N PRO A 36 9.47 22.42 16.39
CA PRO A 36 9.96 23.26 15.30
C PRO A 36 9.77 22.61 13.93
N LEU A 37 9.99 21.30 13.83
CA LEU A 37 9.81 20.58 12.57
C LEU A 37 8.33 20.53 12.14
N ALA A 38 7.40 20.30 13.07
CA ALA A 38 5.97 20.35 12.79
C ALA A 38 5.54 21.76 12.39
N LEU A 39 6.02 22.80 13.07
CA LEU A 39 5.74 24.19 12.71
C LEU A 39 6.31 24.55 11.33
N LEU A 40 7.54 24.13 11.02
CA LEU A 40 8.14 24.30 9.70
C LEU A 40 7.33 23.57 8.62
N THR A 41 6.89 22.35 8.91
CA THR A 41 6.05 21.57 8.00
C THR A 41 4.72 22.27 7.74
N LEU A 42 4.05 22.77 8.78
CA LEU A 42 2.78 23.50 8.65
C LEU A 42 2.96 24.83 7.93
N ALA A 43 4.05 25.56 8.18
CA ALA A 43 4.39 26.77 7.43
C ALA A 43 4.65 26.46 5.95
N GLY A 44 5.36 25.36 5.66
CA GLY A 44 5.54 24.87 4.30
C GLY A 44 4.23 24.48 3.64
N MET A 45 3.31 23.83 4.37
CA MET A 45 1.99 23.47 3.87
C MET A 45 1.14 24.72 3.57
N ALA A 46 1.17 25.72 4.45
CA ALA A 46 0.47 26.98 4.25
C ALA A 46 1.05 27.76 3.05
N TRP A 47 2.36 27.76 2.88
CA TRP A 47 3.04 28.42 1.76
C TRP A 47 2.77 27.73 0.42
N LEU A 48 2.73 26.39 0.42
CA LEU A 48 2.46 25.58 -0.77
C LEU A 48 0.96 25.34 -1.00
N TRP A 49 0.09 25.87 -0.15
CA TRP A 49 -1.34 25.59 -0.21
C TRP A 49 -1.89 25.99 -1.59
N PRO A 50 -2.63 25.09 -2.26
CA PRO A 50 -3.18 25.38 -3.57
C PRO A 50 -4.32 26.40 -3.46
N SER A 51 -4.39 27.35 -4.40
CA SER A 51 -5.49 28.33 -4.45
C SER A 51 -6.84 27.67 -4.76
N GLY A 52 -6.83 26.44 -5.30
CA GLY A 52 -8.04 25.72 -5.68
C GLY A 52 -8.66 26.25 -6.98
N SER A 53 -8.00 27.21 -7.63
CA SER A 53 -8.36 27.71 -8.94
C SER A 53 -8.02 26.65 -9.99
N LYS A 54 -9.05 26.03 -10.58
CA LYS A 54 -8.91 25.16 -11.76
C LYS A 54 -8.79 25.95 -13.07
N GLU A 55 -8.56 27.26 -12.97
CA GLU A 55 -8.44 28.16 -14.11
C GLU A 55 -7.24 27.73 -14.98
N GLY A 56 -7.51 27.38 -16.23
CA GLY A 56 -6.49 26.89 -17.18
C GLY A 56 -6.27 25.38 -17.19
N VAL A 57 -6.88 24.61 -16.29
CA VAL A 57 -6.87 23.13 -16.30
C VAL A 57 -8.29 22.60 -16.33
N SER A 58 -8.96 22.84 -17.45
CA SER A 58 -10.11 22.01 -17.83
C SER A 58 -9.53 20.80 -18.52
N LEU A 59 -9.54 19.64 -17.84
CA LEU A 59 -9.59 18.40 -18.59
C LEU A 59 -10.88 18.47 -19.38
N ALA A 60 -10.76 18.84 -20.66
CA ALA A 60 -11.71 18.48 -21.67
C ALA A 60 -11.90 16.98 -21.50
N ASN A 61 -12.94 16.58 -20.77
CA ASN A 61 -13.32 15.18 -20.70
C ASN A 61 -13.44 14.79 -22.18
N PRO A 62 -12.60 13.88 -22.70
CA PRO A 62 -12.49 13.64 -24.14
C PRO A 62 -13.84 13.22 -24.75
N TYR A 63 -14.78 12.87 -23.88
CA TYR A 63 -16.15 12.50 -24.15
C TYR A 63 -17.18 13.63 -23.95
N SER A 64 -16.91 14.70 -23.19
CA SER A 64 -17.89 15.77 -22.88
C SER A 64 -17.57 17.13 -23.52
N THR A 65 -16.73 17.17 -24.54
CA THR A 65 -16.31 18.41 -25.23
C THR A 65 -17.39 18.99 -26.15
N ALA A 66 -18.44 18.24 -26.48
CA ALA A 66 -19.59 18.75 -27.24
C ALA A 66 -20.76 19.08 -26.30
N PRO A 67 -21.38 20.28 -26.42
CA PRO A 67 -22.63 20.61 -25.74
C PRO A 67 -23.68 19.52 -25.98
N GLY A 68 -24.28 19.00 -24.91
CA GLY A 68 -25.32 17.96 -24.96
C GLY A 68 -24.85 16.53 -24.72
N VAL A 69 -23.54 16.26 -24.59
CA VAL A 69 -23.04 14.93 -24.22
C VAL A 69 -23.11 14.72 -22.71
N THR A 70 -23.65 13.59 -22.28
CA THR A 70 -23.77 13.23 -20.85
C THR A 70 -23.27 11.81 -20.60
N PHE A 71 -22.88 11.53 -19.36
CA PHE A 71 -22.63 10.17 -18.88
C PHE A 71 -23.85 9.69 -18.11
N ASP A 72 -24.40 8.56 -18.54
CA ASP A 72 -25.54 7.91 -17.91
C ASP A 72 -25.15 6.49 -17.48
N THR A 73 -25.96 5.91 -16.61
CA THR A 73 -25.85 4.52 -16.17
C THR A 73 -27.16 3.78 -16.45
N GLY A 74 -27.05 2.48 -16.64
CA GLY A 74 -28.21 1.62 -16.86
C GLY A 74 -27.88 0.14 -16.75
N THR A 75 -28.93 -0.67 -16.74
CA THR A 75 -28.83 -2.13 -16.62
C THR A 75 -29.06 -2.78 -17.96
N ILE A 76 -28.15 -3.67 -18.38
CA ILE A 76 -28.29 -4.41 -19.63
C ILE A 76 -29.46 -5.40 -19.52
N GLN A 77 -30.41 -5.33 -20.44
CA GLN A 77 -31.54 -6.24 -20.55
C GLN A 77 -31.24 -7.39 -21.51
N ASN A 78 -30.61 -7.09 -22.65
CA ASN A 78 -30.23 -8.09 -23.63
C ASN A 78 -28.98 -7.64 -24.42
N VAL A 79 -28.24 -8.60 -24.92
CA VAL A 79 -27.03 -8.40 -25.73
C VAL A 79 -27.22 -9.10 -27.06
N VAL A 80 -26.97 -8.37 -28.16
CA VAL A 80 -27.07 -8.91 -29.51
C VAL A 80 -25.80 -8.62 -30.29
N THR A 81 -25.48 -9.52 -31.22
CA THR A 81 -24.40 -9.33 -32.18
C THR A 81 -25.03 -9.16 -33.55
N GLU A 82 -24.80 -8.01 -34.16
CA GLU A 82 -25.39 -7.64 -35.44
C GLU A 82 -24.31 -7.00 -36.33
N ASN A 83 -24.51 -7.02 -37.64
CA ASN A 83 -23.62 -6.34 -38.56
C ASN A 83 -23.56 -4.83 -38.22
N CYS A 84 -22.36 -4.28 -38.03
CA CYS A 84 -22.17 -2.89 -37.60
C CYS A 84 -22.94 -1.87 -38.47
N THR A 85 -23.05 -2.11 -39.79
CA THR A 85 -23.72 -1.19 -40.73
C THR A 85 -25.25 -1.19 -40.59
N GLN A 86 -25.84 -2.32 -40.20
CA GLN A 86 -27.28 -2.46 -39.98
C GLN A 86 -27.67 -2.12 -38.53
N GLY A 87 -26.80 -2.40 -37.57
CA GLY A 87 -27.07 -2.18 -36.15
C GLY A 87 -27.16 -0.70 -35.75
N LEU A 88 -26.43 0.18 -36.45
CA LEU A 88 -26.42 1.64 -36.22
C LEU A 88 -27.61 2.37 -36.87
N SER A 89 -28.20 1.82 -37.95
CA SER A 89 -29.30 2.45 -38.68
C SER A 89 -30.69 2.26 -38.04
N GLN A 90 -30.82 1.35 -37.07
CA GLN A 90 -32.07 1.11 -36.32
C GLN A 90 -32.26 2.02 -35.09
N GLN A 91 -31.37 2.99 -34.83
CA GLN A 91 -31.53 3.94 -33.71
C GLN A 91 -32.64 4.99 -33.92
N GLY A 92 -33.28 5.03 -35.11
CA GLY A 92 -34.49 5.81 -35.36
C GLY A 92 -35.73 5.10 -34.78
N THR A 93 -36.49 5.83 -33.95
CA THR A 93 -37.75 5.41 -33.32
C THR A 93 -38.64 4.56 -34.21
N GLY A 94 -39.16 3.47 -33.64
CA GLY A 94 -39.91 2.44 -34.33
C GLY A 94 -41.01 2.95 -35.26
N GLN A 95 -40.93 2.51 -36.51
CA GLN A 95 -42.09 2.32 -37.37
C GLN A 95 -41.83 1.07 -38.21
N GLN A 96 -42.67 0.05 -37.97
CA GLN A 96 -42.79 -1.09 -38.87
C GLN A 96 -43.28 -0.57 -40.22
N GLY A 97 -42.35 -0.37 -41.15
CA GLY A 97 -42.62 -0.10 -42.56
C GLY A 97 -42.43 -1.37 -43.36
N ALA A 98 -43.54 -2.03 -43.70
CA ALA A 98 -43.56 -3.11 -44.66
C ALA A 98 -43.13 -2.59 -46.05
N GLY A 99 -42.16 -3.26 -46.66
CA GLY A 99 -41.95 -3.35 -48.11
C GLY A 99 -41.52 -2.09 -48.85
N GLN A 100 -40.26 -2.05 -49.28
CA GLN A 100 -39.93 -1.61 -50.64
C GLN A 100 -38.53 -2.07 -51.07
N GLN A 101 -38.51 -2.96 -52.07
CA GLN A 101 -37.33 -3.29 -52.86
C GLN A 101 -36.92 -2.07 -53.68
N GLY A 102 -35.92 -1.33 -53.21
CA GLY A 102 -35.22 -0.30 -53.96
C GLY A 102 -33.99 -0.90 -54.65
N ASN A 103 -34.10 -1.12 -55.95
CA ASN A 103 -33.03 -1.62 -56.81
C ASN A 103 -32.01 -0.51 -57.06
N SER A 104 -30.78 -0.63 -56.56
CA SER A 104 -29.64 0.20 -56.98
C SER A 104 -28.48 -0.70 -57.43
N GLN A 105 -28.49 -1.00 -58.72
CA GLN A 105 -27.35 -1.55 -59.44
C GLN A 105 -26.34 -0.44 -59.80
N GLN A 106 -25.07 -0.83 -59.68
CA GLN A 106 -23.87 -0.44 -60.44
C GLN A 106 -22.78 0.39 -59.74
N GLY A 107 -21.63 -0.28 -59.60
CA GLY A 107 -20.34 0.26 -59.17
C GLY A 107 -19.40 -0.85 -58.68
N SER A 108 -19.17 -1.88 -59.48
CA SER A 108 -18.34 -3.05 -59.14
C SER A 108 -16.85 -2.72 -59.19
N THR A 109 -16.23 -2.52 -58.03
CA THR A 109 -14.90 -3.08 -57.75
C THR A 109 -15.09 -4.21 -56.74
N GLN A 110 -14.75 -5.40 -57.22
CA GLN A 110 -15.01 -6.69 -56.60
C GLN A 110 -14.03 -6.92 -55.45
N GLN A 111 -14.32 -6.31 -54.30
CA GLN A 111 -13.82 -6.76 -53.00
C GLN A 111 -14.57 -8.06 -52.66
N PRO A 112 -13.91 -9.12 -52.11
CA PRO A 112 -14.62 -10.33 -51.66
C PRO A 112 -15.77 -9.94 -50.73
N PRO A 113 -16.90 -10.68 -50.70
CA PRO A 113 -18.06 -10.31 -49.89
C PRO A 113 -17.59 -10.16 -48.45
N GLY A 114 -17.53 -8.91 -48.00
CA GLY A 114 -17.03 -8.57 -46.68
C GLY A 114 -17.89 -9.29 -45.66
N GLN A 115 -17.27 -10.17 -44.87
CA GLN A 115 -17.73 -10.39 -43.51
C GLN A 115 -17.81 -9.00 -42.90
N GLY A 116 -19.00 -8.40 -42.88
CA GLY A 116 -19.18 -7.15 -42.17
C GLY A 116 -18.76 -7.40 -40.73
N SER A 117 -18.03 -6.46 -40.16
CA SER A 117 -17.65 -6.57 -38.76
C SER A 117 -18.92 -6.76 -37.92
N ASP A 118 -18.93 -7.83 -37.14
CA ASP A 118 -19.98 -8.09 -36.17
C ASP A 118 -19.77 -7.15 -34.98
N CYS A 119 -20.76 -6.29 -34.72
CA CYS A 119 -20.77 -5.39 -33.59
C CYS A 119 -21.62 -5.97 -32.47
N THR A 120 -21.14 -5.85 -31.24
CA THR A 120 -21.94 -6.21 -30.05
C THR A 120 -22.69 -4.98 -29.56
N PHE A 121 -24.00 -5.12 -29.40
CA PHE A 121 -24.90 -4.09 -28.88
C PHE A 121 -25.57 -4.58 -27.60
N ALA A 122 -25.63 -3.71 -26.60
CA ALA A 122 -26.36 -3.95 -25.36
C ALA A 122 -27.61 -3.07 -25.31
N PHE A 123 -28.79 -3.69 -25.26
CA PHE A 123 -30.02 -2.99 -24.95
C PHE A 123 -30.06 -2.73 -23.45
N THR A 124 -29.94 -1.47 -23.07
CA THR A 124 -29.70 -1.04 -21.69
C THR A 124 -30.86 -0.19 -21.22
N GLU A 125 -31.47 -0.55 -20.10
CA GLU A 125 -32.50 0.25 -19.45
C GLU A 125 -31.83 1.35 -18.60
N PRO A 126 -32.06 2.64 -18.89
CA PRO A 126 -31.43 3.73 -18.14
C PRO A 126 -31.92 3.79 -16.69
N ASP A 127 -31.01 4.02 -15.74
CA ASP A 127 -31.36 4.14 -14.31
C ASP A 127 -32.24 5.36 -14.02
N LYS A 128 -32.15 6.40 -14.87
CA LYS A 128 -33.00 7.60 -14.79
C LYS A 128 -34.43 7.36 -15.31
N GLY A 129 -34.74 6.14 -15.77
CA GLY A 129 -36.00 5.80 -16.43
C GLY A 129 -36.00 6.20 -17.91
N GLY A 130 -36.89 5.57 -18.68
CA GLY A 130 -37.01 5.77 -20.13
C GLY A 130 -37.11 4.44 -20.88
N SER A 131 -37.17 4.50 -22.20
CA SER A 131 -37.09 3.30 -23.04
C SER A 131 -35.66 2.75 -23.07
N PRO A 132 -35.48 1.42 -23.21
CA PRO A 132 -34.15 0.82 -23.38
C PRO A 132 -33.38 1.46 -24.55
N VAL A 133 -32.13 1.81 -24.31
CA VAL A 133 -31.23 2.41 -25.29
C VAL A 133 -30.27 1.37 -25.84
N LYS A 134 -29.95 1.45 -27.13
CA LYS A 134 -29.02 0.54 -27.80
C LYS A 134 -27.59 1.09 -27.67
N VAL A 135 -26.82 0.51 -26.76
CA VAL A 135 -25.43 0.90 -26.45
C VAL A 135 -24.45 0.06 -27.26
N VAL A 136 -23.50 0.72 -27.94
CA VAL A 136 -22.43 0.04 -28.67
C VAL A 136 -21.32 -0.38 -27.71
N ILE A 137 -20.94 -1.66 -27.73
CA ILE A 137 -19.86 -2.20 -26.91
C ILE A 137 -18.53 -2.15 -27.67
N ASN A 138 -17.46 -1.70 -27.00
CA ASN A 138 -16.11 -1.70 -27.58
C ASN A 138 -15.67 -3.15 -27.90
N PRO A 139 -15.09 -3.42 -29.10
CA PRO A 139 -14.58 -4.75 -29.46
C PRO A 139 -13.62 -5.36 -28.43
N ASP A 140 -12.81 -4.57 -27.71
CA ASP A 140 -11.91 -5.07 -26.66
C ASP A 140 -12.69 -5.67 -25.47
N VAL A 141 -13.81 -5.04 -25.12
CA VAL A 141 -14.73 -5.51 -24.07
C VAL A 141 -15.48 -6.74 -24.55
N ALA A 142 -15.97 -6.73 -25.79
CA ALA A 142 -16.65 -7.86 -26.40
C ALA A 142 -15.76 -9.11 -26.50
N SER A 143 -14.46 -8.93 -26.78
CA SER A 143 -13.49 -10.02 -26.97
C SER A 143 -12.91 -10.58 -25.67
N SER A 144 -13.03 -9.84 -24.56
CA SER A 144 -12.51 -10.25 -23.25
C SER A 144 -13.57 -11.03 -22.45
N HIS A 145 -14.23 -10.40 -21.47
CA HIS A 145 -15.31 -11.04 -20.70
C HIS A 145 -16.70 -10.83 -21.32
N GLY A 146 -16.82 -9.91 -22.29
CA GLY A 146 -18.09 -9.49 -22.85
C GLY A 146 -18.96 -8.72 -21.85
N VAL A 147 -20.21 -8.47 -22.26
CA VAL A 147 -21.27 -7.91 -21.42
C VAL A 147 -22.43 -8.90 -21.33
N LYS A 148 -23.19 -8.89 -20.23
CA LYS A 148 -24.28 -9.83 -19.97
C LYS A 148 -25.56 -9.11 -19.51
N PRO A 149 -26.74 -9.71 -19.73
CA PRO A 149 -27.97 -9.27 -19.07
C PRO A 149 -27.78 -9.20 -17.55
N GLY A 150 -28.24 -8.10 -16.95
CA GLY A 150 -28.08 -7.78 -15.53
C GLY A 150 -26.82 -6.97 -15.19
N ASP A 151 -25.86 -6.82 -16.10
CA ASP A 151 -24.70 -5.96 -15.86
C ASP A 151 -25.13 -4.49 -15.79
N GLN A 152 -24.61 -3.76 -14.80
CA GLN A 152 -24.72 -2.31 -14.77
C GLN A 152 -23.55 -1.68 -15.52
N ILE A 153 -23.87 -0.82 -16.48
CA ILE A 153 -22.87 -0.15 -17.32
C ILE A 153 -23.04 1.36 -17.24
N ARG A 154 -21.92 2.05 -17.42
CA ARG A 154 -21.84 3.48 -17.70
C ARG A 154 -21.63 3.65 -19.20
N TYR A 155 -22.40 4.55 -19.80
CA TYR A 155 -22.32 4.83 -21.24
C TYR A 155 -22.35 6.35 -21.50
N LEU A 156 -21.74 6.75 -22.60
CA LEU A 156 -21.91 8.07 -23.18
C LEU A 156 -23.28 8.15 -23.83
N ASN A 157 -23.99 9.24 -23.58
CA ASN A 157 -25.20 9.62 -24.29
C ASN A 157 -24.88 10.81 -25.21
N LEU A 158 -24.90 10.55 -26.51
CA LEU A 158 -24.59 11.49 -27.60
C LEU A 158 -25.85 11.95 -28.34
N SER A 159 -27.06 11.56 -27.88
CA SER A 159 -28.32 11.84 -28.60
C SER A 159 -28.56 13.34 -28.83
N ASN A 160 -28.04 14.18 -27.93
CA ASN A 160 -28.19 15.64 -27.95
C ASN A 160 -26.90 16.37 -28.37
N ALA A 161 -25.87 15.65 -28.82
CA ALA A 161 -24.61 16.24 -29.20
C ALA A 161 -24.74 17.02 -30.53
N GLN A 162 -24.27 18.27 -30.55
CA GLN A 162 -24.26 19.09 -31.77
C GLN A 162 -23.41 18.40 -32.86
N GLY A 163 -24.01 18.09 -34.02
CA GLY A 163 -23.38 17.36 -35.13
C GLY A 163 -23.75 15.86 -35.22
N ALA A 164 -24.35 15.28 -34.18
CA ALA A 164 -24.83 13.89 -34.21
C ALA A 164 -26.09 13.72 -35.10
N THR A 165 -26.88 14.77 -35.26
CA THR A 165 -28.11 14.77 -36.09
C THR A 165 -27.86 14.86 -37.60
N GLY A 166 -26.60 15.01 -38.04
CA GLY A 166 -26.22 15.18 -39.45
C GLY A 166 -25.40 14.04 -40.07
N SER A 167 -24.93 13.09 -39.27
CA SER A 167 -24.12 11.96 -39.75
C SER A 167 -24.90 10.66 -39.60
N GLN A 168 -25.53 10.21 -40.69
CA GLN A 168 -26.14 8.88 -40.79
C GLN A 168 -25.07 7.84 -40.44
N GLY A 169 -25.17 7.21 -39.26
CA GLY A 169 -24.26 6.15 -38.82
C GLY A 169 -23.42 6.42 -37.56
N SER A 170 -23.55 7.57 -36.89
CA SER A 170 -22.89 7.79 -35.59
C SER A 170 -23.69 7.17 -34.44
N PRO A 171 -23.09 6.36 -33.54
CA PRO A 171 -23.81 5.74 -32.43
C PRO A 171 -24.29 6.77 -31.41
N ALA A 172 -25.59 6.76 -31.11
CA ALA A 172 -26.17 7.65 -30.09
C ALA A 172 -25.72 7.30 -28.65
N TYR A 173 -25.33 6.05 -28.39
CA TYR A 173 -24.91 5.58 -27.08
C TYR A 173 -23.68 4.67 -27.17
N ILE A 174 -22.65 4.95 -26.40
CA ILE A 174 -21.36 4.24 -26.45
C ILE A 174 -20.98 3.76 -25.06
N PHE A 175 -20.63 2.48 -24.93
CA PHE A 175 -20.14 1.91 -23.68
C PHE A 175 -18.85 2.62 -23.21
N VAL A 176 -18.79 2.90 -21.90
CA VAL A 176 -17.60 3.47 -21.25
C VAL A 176 -16.97 2.45 -20.33
N ASP A 177 -17.75 1.97 -19.36
CA ASP A 177 -17.23 1.12 -18.28
C ASP A 177 -18.35 0.40 -17.53
N PHE A 178 -17.98 -0.58 -16.70
CA PHE A 178 -18.90 -1.24 -15.76
C PHE A 178 -19.05 -0.46 -14.45
N VAL A 179 -20.24 -0.49 -13.86
CA VAL A 179 -20.49 0.07 -12.53
C VAL A 179 -20.06 -0.94 -11.46
N ARG A 180 -18.99 -0.61 -10.71
CA ARG A 180 -18.39 -1.50 -9.69
C ARG A 180 -18.62 -1.03 -8.25
N THR A 181 -19.54 -0.10 -8.04
CA THR A 181 -19.76 0.55 -6.73
C THR A 181 -20.08 -0.45 -5.63
N LEU A 182 -21.02 -1.38 -5.86
CA LEU A 182 -21.44 -2.35 -4.87
C LEU A 182 -20.32 -3.32 -4.43
N PRO A 183 -19.62 -4.05 -5.32
CA PRO A 183 -18.56 -4.96 -4.90
C PRO A 183 -17.40 -4.24 -4.19
N ILE A 184 -17.04 -3.02 -4.63
CA ILE A 184 -16.00 -2.21 -3.97
C ILE A 184 -16.42 -1.81 -2.55
N VAL A 185 -17.66 -1.33 -2.37
CA VAL A 185 -18.19 -0.96 -1.05
C VAL A 185 -18.27 -2.17 -0.12
N LEU A 186 -18.72 -3.32 -0.62
CA LEU A 186 -18.77 -4.56 0.17
C LEU A 186 -17.37 -4.99 0.64
N LEU A 187 -16.37 -4.95 -0.23
CA LEU A 187 -14.98 -5.25 0.14
C LEU A 187 -14.43 -4.23 1.13
N ALA A 188 -14.72 -2.94 0.96
CA ALA A 188 -14.29 -1.89 1.87
C ALA A 188 -14.90 -2.07 3.28
N VAL A 189 -16.19 -2.40 3.37
CA VAL A 189 -16.88 -2.68 4.64
C VAL A 189 -16.32 -3.95 5.29
N LEU A 190 -16.10 -5.01 4.52
CA LEU A 190 -15.49 -6.24 5.03
C LEU A 190 -14.08 -5.98 5.58
N TYR A 191 -13.25 -5.26 4.83
CA TYR A 191 -11.91 -4.84 5.27
C TYR A 191 -11.98 -4.04 6.58
N ALA A 192 -12.84 -3.03 6.64
CA ALA A 192 -13.03 -2.23 7.85
C ALA A 192 -13.47 -3.07 9.05
N ALA A 193 -14.43 -3.99 8.85
CA ALA A 193 -14.91 -4.89 9.89
C ALA A 193 -13.81 -5.81 10.43
N VAL A 194 -12.99 -6.40 9.55
CA VAL A 194 -11.85 -7.25 9.94
C VAL A 194 -10.80 -6.45 10.72
N VAL A 195 -10.44 -5.26 10.24
CA VAL A 195 -9.47 -4.38 10.91
C VAL A 195 -9.97 -3.97 12.30
N ILE A 196 -11.25 -3.59 12.43
CA ILE A 196 -11.83 -3.21 13.72
C ILE A 196 -11.96 -4.44 14.65
N ALA A 197 -12.30 -5.62 14.12
CA ALA A 197 -12.39 -6.84 14.93
C ALA A 197 -11.03 -7.22 15.53
N VAL A 198 -9.95 -7.16 14.74
CA VAL A 198 -8.60 -7.55 15.18
C VAL A 198 -7.93 -6.46 16.00
N ALA A 199 -7.91 -5.21 15.50
CA ALA A 199 -7.20 -4.09 16.10
C ALA A 199 -8.06 -3.19 17.01
N ARG A 200 -9.36 -3.48 17.14
CA ARG A 200 -10.31 -2.77 18.04
C ARG A 200 -10.34 -1.26 17.78
N TRP A 201 -10.35 -0.46 18.84
CA TRP A 201 -10.33 1.00 18.79
C TRP A 201 -9.10 1.57 18.06
N ARG A 202 -7.96 0.87 18.08
CA ARG A 202 -6.78 1.28 17.31
C ARG A 202 -7.01 1.09 15.81
N GLY A 203 -7.67 0.00 15.43
CA GLY A 203 -8.10 -0.24 14.05
C GLY A 203 -9.02 0.85 13.51
N LEU A 204 -10.03 1.25 14.28
CA LEU A 204 -10.92 2.35 13.90
C LEU A 204 -10.16 3.68 13.69
N ARG A 205 -9.24 4.02 14.60
CA ARG A 205 -8.41 5.23 14.46
C ARG A 205 -7.51 5.17 13.23
N ALA A 206 -6.93 4.01 12.92
CA ALA A 206 -6.12 3.83 11.73
C ALA A 206 -6.94 4.06 10.45
N LEU A 207 -8.18 3.55 10.37
CA LEU A 207 -9.08 3.76 9.21
C LEU A 207 -9.47 5.23 9.04
N ILE A 208 -9.81 5.93 10.13
CA ILE A 208 -10.10 7.38 10.08
C ILE A 208 -8.83 8.17 9.70
N GLY A 209 -7.66 7.76 10.21
CA GLY A 209 -6.37 8.34 9.83
C GLY A 209 -6.08 8.18 8.33
N LEU A 210 -6.42 7.02 7.74
CA LEU A 210 -6.32 6.79 6.31
C LEU A 210 -7.21 7.75 5.50
N VAL A 211 -8.45 8.00 5.94
CA VAL A 211 -9.33 9.00 5.33
C VAL A 211 -8.68 10.40 5.40
N GLY A 212 -8.09 10.76 6.54
CA GLY A 212 -7.34 12.01 6.68
C GLY A 212 -6.13 12.11 5.74
N ALA A 213 -5.42 11.01 5.52
CA ALA A 213 -4.31 10.95 4.55
C ALA A 213 -4.80 11.20 3.12
N TYR A 214 -5.90 10.55 2.72
CA TYR A 214 -6.54 10.79 1.42
C TYR A 214 -7.06 12.22 1.28
N PHE A 215 -7.56 12.83 2.37
CA PHE A 215 -7.97 14.23 2.36
C PHE A 215 -6.79 15.17 2.04
N VAL A 216 -5.63 14.97 2.65
CA VAL A 216 -4.40 15.72 2.32
C VAL A 216 -3.96 15.46 0.88
N LEU A 217 -4.03 14.21 0.42
CA LEU A 217 -3.71 13.88 -0.97
C LEU A 217 -4.62 14.65 -1.96
N ALA A 218 -5.93 14.59 -1.75
CA ALA A 218 -6.93 15.16 -2.64
C ALA A 218 -7.00 16.69 -2.62
N ASN A 219 -6.76 17.33 -1.48
CA ASN A 219 -6.95 18.79 -1.32
C ASN A 219 -5.65 19.59 -1.28
N PHE A 220 -4.50 18.95 -1.05
CA PHE A 220 -3.20 19.64 -0.98
C PHE A 220 -2.24 19.16 -2.07
N LEU A 221 -1.93 17.86 -2.12
CA LEU A 221 -0.95 17.32 -3.08
C LEU A 221 -1.43 17.38 -4.53
N LEU A 222 -2.61 16.82 -4.84
CA LEU A 222 -3.10 16.77 -6.22
C LEU A 222 -3.34 18.18 -6.80
N PRO A 223 -4.03 19.10 -6.10
CA PRO A 223 -4.23 20.45 -6.65
C PRO A 223 -2.91 21.22 -6.73
N GLY A 224 -1.99 21.04 -5.77
CA GLY A 224 -0.66 21.66 -5.84
C GLY A 224 0.18 21.18 -7.04
N LEU A 225 0.06 19.91 -7.43
CA LEU A 225 0.68 19.37 -8.65
C LEU A 225 0.06 19.99 -9.91
N VAL A 226 -1.26 20.16 -9.92
CA VAL A 226 -2.00 20.77 -11.04
C VAL A 226 -1.62 22.24 -11.22
N GLU A 227 -1.41 22.97 -10.12
CA GLU A 227 -0.94 24.37 -10.13
C GLU A 227 0.56 24.52 -10.43
N GLY A 228 1.30 23.42 -10.64
CA GLY A 228 2.73 23.46 -10.96
C GLY A 228 3.64 23.86 -9.80
N LYS A 229 3.20 23.67 -8.54
CA LYS A 229 4.04 23.93 -7.35
C LYS A 229 5.29 23.03 -7.36
N PRO A 230 6.39 23.40 -6.68
CA PRO A 230 7.60 22.59 -6.60
C PRO A 230 7.34 21.15 -6.10
N PRO A 231 7.44 20.11 -6.95
CA PRO A 231 6.93 18.78 -6.64
C PRO A 231 7.65 18.12 -5.46
N LEU A 232 8.98 18.28 -5.37
CA LEU A 232 9.79 17.74 -4.29
C LEU A 232 9.35 18.25 -2.91
N LEU A 233 9.16 19.57 -2.79
CA LEU A 233 8.73 20.17 -1.53
C LEU A 233 7.28 19.81 -1.21
N LEU A 234 6.41 19.80 -2.23
CA LEU A 234 5.00 19.43 -2.08
C LEU A 234 4.85 18.00 -1.56
N ALA A 235 5.59 17.05 -2.14
CA ALA A 235 5.63 15.66 -1.69
C ALA A 235 6.20 15.50 -0.28
N LEU A 236 7.33 16.15 0.02
CA LEU A 236 7.98 16.04 1.32
C LEU A 236 7.11 16.64 2.44
N VAL A 237 6.56 17.83 2.23
CA VAL A 237 5.65 18.49 3.17
C VAL A 237 4.37 17.68 3.33
N GLY A 238 3.71 17.30 2.23
CA GLY A 238 2.48 16.52 2.26
C GLY A 238 2.66 15.17 2.98
N SER A 239 3.74 14.45 2.66
CA SER A 239 4.10 13.19 3.32
C SER A 239 4.34 13.39 4.81
N THR A 240 5.05 14.44 5.20
CA THR A 240 5.35 14.74 6.60
C THR A 240 4.09 15.11 7.39
N VAL A 241 3.18 15.90 6.81
CA VAL A 241 1.88 16.22 7.42
C VAL A 241 1.05 14.96 7.61
N ILE A 242 0.94 14.12 6.58
CA ILE A 242 0.23 12.84 6.65
C ILE A 242 0.83 11.98 7.77
N MET A 243 2.16 11.85 7.84
CA MET A 243 2.83 11.05 8.86
C MET A 243 2.62 11.57 10.27
N ILE A 244 2.73 12.88 10.50
CA ILE A 244 2.44 13.50 11.80
C ILE A 244 1.00 13.19 12.22
N GLY A 245 0.04 13.42 11.32
CA GLY A 245 -1.38 13.21 11.59
C GLY A 245 -1.70 11.75 11.89
N VAL A 246 -1.36 10.84 10.97
CA VAL A 246 -1.68 9.42 11.06
C VAL A 246 -1.01 8.78 12.28
N LEU A 247 0.27 9.06 12.54
CA LEU A 247 1.00 8.45 13.66
C LEU A 247 0.42 8.83 15.01
N TYR A 248 0.26 10.13 15.27
CA TYR A 248 -0.24 10.57 16.58
C TYR A 248 -1.72 10.24 16.75
N PHE A 249 -2.50 10.21 15.67
CA PHE A 249 -3.90 9.82 15.75
C PHE A 249 -4.08 8.32 16.02
N ALA A 250 -3.32 7.45 15.35
CA ALA A 250 -3.43 6.01 15.52
C ALA A 250 -2.78 5.51 16.82
N HIS A 251 -1.58 6.00 17.16
CA HIS A 251 -0.76 5.48 18.26
C HIS A 251 -0.74 6.37 19.51
N GLY A 252 -1.26 7.60 19.42
CA GLY A 252 -1.24 8.56 20.53
C GLY A 252 0.12 9.24 20.73
N PHE A 253 0.13 10.27 21.56
CA PHE A 253 1.34 11.03 21.89
C PHE A 253 2.19 10.27 22.90
N SER A 254 3.37 9.81 22.47
CA SER A 254 4.33 9.12 23.34
C SER A 254 5.75 9.28 22.81
N ALA A 255 6.76 9.11 23.68
CA ALA A 255 8.17 9.09 23.26
C ALA A 255 8.46 8.01 22.20
N ARG A 256 7.74 6.88 22.27
CA ARG A 256 7.78 5.80 21.29
C ARG A 256 7.28 6.28 19.92
N THR A 257 6.07 6.84 19.87
CA THR A 257 5.48 7.39 18.64
C THR A 257 6.33 8.52 18.05
N SER A 258 6.82 9.44 18.89
CA SER A 258 7.70 10.55 18.49
C SER A 258 9.03 10.06 17.91
N THR A 259 9.58 8.97 18.43
CA THR A 259 10.81 8.37 17.91
C THR A 259 10.59 7.73 16.55
N ALA A 260 9.50 6.98 16.40
CA ALA A 260 9.11 6.43 15.10
C ALA A 260 8.90 7.53 14.05
N LEU A 261 8.28 8.66 14.43
CA LEU A 261 8.11 9.81 13.54
C LEU A 261 9.46 10.40 13.08
N LEU A 262 10.44 10.57 13.98
CA LEU A 262 11.77 11.05 13.59
C LEU A 262 12.46 10.08 12.61
N GLY A 263 12.35 8.78 12.86
CA GLY A 263 12.83 7.75 11.94
C GLY A 263 12.16 7.81 10.57
N THR A 264 10.84 8.03 10.55
CA THR A 264 10.07 8.19 9.32
C THR A 264 10.49 9.43 8.54
N ILE A 265 10.64 10.58 9.21
CA ILE A 265 11.08 11.84 8.57
C ILE A 265 12.46 11.67 7.96
N PHE A 266 13.37 11.00 8.67
CA PHE A 266 14.69 10.67 8.13
C PHE A 266 14.57 9.80 6.86
N GLY A 267 13.78 8.72 6.92
CA GLY A 267 13.52 7.86 5.77
C GLY A 267 12.94 8.62 4.58
N LEU A 268 11.92 9.45 4.82
CA LEU A 268 11.31 10.32 3.81
C LEU A 268 12.30 11.31 3.20
N ALA A 269 13.17 11.91 4.00
CA ALA A 269 14.19 12.83 3.50
C ALA A 269 15.18 12.12 2.56
N ILE A 270 15.64 10.92 2.93
CA ILE A 270 16.51 10.11 2.06
C ILE A 270 15.78 9.68 0.79
N THR A 271 14.55 9.20 0.89
CA THR A 271 13.71 8.85 -0.26
C THR A 271 13.52 10.06 -1.19
N ALA A 272 13.26 11.25 -0.65
CA ALA A 272 13.08 12.47 -1.44
C ALA A 272 14.36 12.88 -2.18
N LEU A 273 15.53 12.80 -1.51
CA LEU A 273 16.82 13.09 -2.14
C LEU A 273 17.14 12.08 -3.25
N LEU A 274 16.94 10.80 -2.99
CA LEU A 274 17.17 9.74 -3.98
C LEU A 274 16.16 9.82 -5.14
N ALA A 275 14.90 10.16 -4.88
CA ALA A 275 13.89 10.35 -5.91
C ALA A 275 14.24 11.54 -6.80
N ALA A 276 14.66 12.67 -6.23
CA ALA A 276 15.10 13.84 -6.99
C ALA A 276 16.32 13.51 -7.87
N TRP A 277 17.31 12.80 -7.31
CA TRP A 277 18.48 12.35 -8.05
C TRP A 277 18.11 11.37 -9.16
N ALA A 278 17.33 10.33 -8.85
CA ALA A 278 17.00 9.26 -9.80
C ALA A 278 16.10 9.75 -10.94
N THR A 279 15.14 10.64 -10.66
CA THR A 279 14.27 11.23 -11.68
C THR A 279 15.08 11.95 -12.74
N ASN A 280 16.10 12.70 -12.32
CA ASN A 280 17.00 13.41 -13.24
C ASN A 280 18.01 12.46 -13.91
N ALA A 281 18.67 11.61 -13.13
CA ALA A 281 19.72 10.70 -13.61
C ALA A 281 19.21 9.65 -14.61
N ALA A 282 17.99 9.16 -14.42
CA ALA A 282 17.36 8.18 -15.31
C ALA A 282 16.49 8.83 -16.41
N ASN A 283 16.45 10.17 -16.51
CA ASN A 283 15.61 10.90 -17.45
C ASN A 283 14.15 10.42 -17.44
N LEU A 284 13.55 10.34 -16.25
CA LEU A 284 12.14 9.97 -16.09
C LEU A 284 11.24 11.13 -16.54
N ALA A 285 11.15 11.31 -17.86
CA ALA A 285 10.32 12.32 -18.52
C ALA A 285 8.82 11.95 -18.50
N GLY A 286 8.50 10.70 -18.14
CA GLY A 286 7.14 10.20 -18.02
C GLY A 286 6.36 10.09 -19.32
N VAL A 287 7.07 9.95 -20.45
CA VAL A 287 6.50 9.67 -21.77
C VAL A 287 6.07 8.20 -21.96
N GLY A 288 6.16 7.38 -20.92
CA GLY A 288 5.91 5.93 -20.99
C GLY A 288 4.45 5.50 -20.82
N SER A 289 3.56 6.35 -20.27
CA SER A 289 2.16 5.97 -20.00
C SER A 289 1.14 6.83 -20.73
N HIS A 290 0.00 6.22 -21.09
CA HIS A 290 -1.10 6.89 -21.78
C HIS A 290 -1.68 8.08 -20.98
N ASP A 291 -1.74 7.92 -19.65
CA ASP A 291 -2.24 8.96 -18.74
C ASP A 291 -1.30 10.16 -18.70
N ALA A 292 0.01 9.92 -18.66
CA ALA A 292 1.00 11.00 -18.70
C ALA A 292 0.98 11.75 -20.03
N ALA A 293 0.85 11.04 -21.15
CA ALA A 293 0.66 11.67 -22.46
C ALA A 293 -0.61 12.53 -22.50
N THR A 294 -1.71 12.07 -21.90
CA THR A 294 -2.96 12.84 -21.81
C THR A 294 -2.78 14.10 -20.97
N LEU A 295 -2.09 14.01 -19.83
CA LEU A 295 -1.81 15.17 -18.96
C LEU A 295 -0.97 16.24 -19.66
N VAL A 296 0.09 15.85 -20.39
CA VAL A 296 0.95 16.80 -21.15
C VAL A 296 0.14 17.56 -22.19
N ASN A 297 -0.75 16.88 -22.90
CA ASN A 297 -1.57 17.51 -23.94
C ASN A 297 -2.67 18.41 -23.38
N THR A 298 -2.99 18.30 -22.08
CA THR A 298 -4.10 19.01 -21.46
C THR A 298 -3.65 20.24 -20.66
N SER A 299 -2.45 20.22 -20.07
CA SER A 299 -1.94 21.34 -19.28
C SER A 299 -0.44 21.51 -19.45
N ALA A 300 -0.03 22.70 -19.87
CA ALA A 300 1.39 23.08 -19.95
C ALA A 300 2.04 23.28 -18.57
N ASN A 301 1.25 23.39 -17.49
CA ASN A 301 1.74 23.68 -16.14
C ASN A 301 2.09 22.41 -15.34
N ILE A 302 1.65 21.23 -15.79
CA ILE A 302 1.89 19.98 -15.07
C ILE A 302 3.23 19.39 -15.47
N SER A 303 4.17 19.32 -14.54
CA SER A 303 5.43 18.61 -14.74
C SER A 303 5.23 17.11 -14.51
N ILE A 304 5.29 16.30 -15.57
CA ILE A 304 5.17 14.83 -15.46
C ILE A 304 6.30 14.23 -14.64
N SER A 305 7.55 14.63 -14.87
CA SER A 305 8.68 14.24 -14.03
C SER A 305 8.44 14.63 -12.56
N GLY A 306 7.75 15.75 -12.32
CA GLY A 306 7.28 16.16 -11.00
C GLY A 306 6.25 15.21 -10.39
N VAL A 307 5.27 14.77 -11.18
CA VAL A 307 4.25 13.78 -10.76
C VAL A 307 4.93 12.45 -10.41
N ILE A 308 5.88 11.99 -11.23
CA ILE A 308 6.67 10.78 -10.96
C ILE A 308 7.45 10.93 -9.65
N LEU A 309 8.17 12.04 -9.48
CA LEU A 309 8.92 12.34 -8.26
C LEU A 309 8.01 12.32 -7.02
N CYS A 310 6.83 12.94 -7.09
CA CYS A 310 5.83 12.89 -6.02
C CYS A 310 5.38 11.45 -5.74
N GLY A 311 5.09 10.69 -6.80
CA GLY A 311 4.72 9.27 -6.72
C GLY A 311 5.79 8.44 -6.03
N LEU A 312 7.07 8.61 -6.39
CA LEU A 312 8.22 7.94 -5.77
C LEU A 312 8.26 8.16 -4.25
N ILE A 313 8.04 9.40 -3.80
CA ILE A 313 8.09 9.75 -2.37
C ILE A 313 6.87 9.19 -1.62
N ILE A 314 5.67 9.38 -2.16
CA ILE A 314 4.41 8.93 -1.53
C ILE A 314 4.34 7.40 -1.45
N SER A 315 4.87 6.70 -2.46
CA SER A 315 4.92 5.25 -2.53
C SER A 315 5.64 4.61 -1.33
N GLY A 316 6.66 5.27 -0.79
CA GLY A 316 7.41 4.78 0.37
C GLY A 316 6.75 5.05 1.73
N LEU A 317 5.77 5.97 1.79
CA LEU A 317 5.21 6.50 3.03
C LEU A 317 4.57 5.41 3.90
N GLY A 318 3.74 4.56 3.29
CA GLY A 318 2.98 3.53 4.02
C GLY A 318 3.89 2.50 4.69
N VAL A 319 4.95 2.07 4.00
CA VAL A 319 5.88 1.06 4.52
C VAL A 319 6.83 1.67 5.57
N LEU A 320 7.26 2.93 5.39
CA LEU A 320 8.07 3.65 6.39
C LEU A 320 7.35 3.78 7.74
N ASN A 321 6.04 4.03 7.71
CA ASN A 321 5.22 4.10 8.91
C ASN A 321 5.24 2.79 9.72
N ASP A 322 4.94 1.67 9.05
CA ASP A 322 4.86 0.35 9.68
C ASP A 322 6.19 -0.06 10.32
N VAL A 323 7.29 0.12 9.56
CA VAL A 323 8.61 -0.28 10.01
C VAL A 323 9.10 0.57 11.18
N THR A 324 8.99 1.89 11.12
CA THR A 324 9.53 2.76 12.19
C THR A 324 8.77 2.59 13.51
N ILE A 325 7.45 2.40 13.46
CA ILE A 325 6.64 2.12 14.66
C ILE A 325 6.97 0.77 15.26
N THR A 326 7.10 -0.27 14.42
CA THR A 326 7.45 -1.60 14.87
C THR A 326 8.85 -1.63 15.47
N GLN A 327 9.83 -0.97 14.83
CA GLN A 327 11.19 -0.88 15.35
C GLN A 327 11.26 -0.11 16.67
N SER A 328 10.59 1.04 16.76
CA SER A 328 10.51 1.77 18.02
C SER A 328 9.84 0.93 19.10
N SER A 329 8.76 0.21 18.79
CA SER A 329 8.09 -0.65 19.78
C SER A 329 9.00 -1.78 20.27
N ALA A 330 9.72 -2.45 19.38
CA ALA A 330 10.65 -3.52 19.71
C ALA A 330 11.76 -3.06 20.67
N VAL A 331 12.32 -1.86 20.46
CA VAL A 331 13.35 -1.31 21.35
C VAL A 331 12.80 -1.05 22.75
N TRP A 332 11.58 -0.49 22.85
CA TRP A 332 10.93 -0.26 24.14
C TRP A 332 10.65 -1.57 24.89
N GLU A 333 10.12 -2.58 24.20
CA GLU A 333 9.82 -3.89 24.80
C GLU A 333 11.09 -4.60 25.28
N LEU A 334 12.16 -4.60 24.47
CA LEU A 334 13.45 -5.17 24.87
C LEU A 334 14.06 -4.46 26.09
N TYR A 335 13.87 -3.14 26.18
CA TYR A 335 14.35 -2.38 27.34
C TYR A 335 13.53 -2.65 28.60
N GLU A 336 12.20 -2.71 28.48
CA GLU A 336 11.31 -3.01 29.60
C GLU A 336 11.59 -4.39 30.19
N LEU A 337 11.97 -5.37 29.36
CA LEU A 337 12.38 -6.70 29.80
C LEU A 337 13.77 -6.73 30.46
N ALA A 338 14.71 -5.88 30.02
CA ALA A 338 16.07 -5.84 30.57
C ALA A 338 16.62 -4.40 30.70
N PRO A 339 16.14 -3.60 31.68
CA PRO A 339 16.49 -2.17 31.81
C PRO A 339 17.99 -1.92 32.06
N GLY A 340 18.67 -2.87 32.70
CA GLY A 340 20.10 -2.83 32.98
C GLY A 340 21.00 -3.11 31.77
N SER A 341 20.45 -3.51 30.62
CA SER A 341 21.23 -3.81 29.41
C SER A 341 22.01 -2.58 28.91
N SER A 342 23.22 -2.77 28.37
CA SER A 342 23.98 -1.65 27.79
C SER A 342 23.31 -1.14 26.50
N ALA A 343 23.48 0.14 26.15
CA ALA A 343 22.91 0.72 24.94
C ALA A 343 23.34 -0.07 23.67
N ARG A 344 24.60 -0.54 23.64
CA ARG A 344 25.12 -1.37 22.55
C ARG A 344 24.39 -2.71 22.46
N LYS A 345 24.16 -3.40 23.58
CA LYS A 345 23.43 -4.68 23.61
C LYS A 345 21.97 -4.50 23.19
N LEU A 346 21.33 -3.41 23.62
CA LEU A 346 19.96 -3.09 23.21
C LEU A 346 19.88 -2.80 21.70
N PHE A 347 20.80 -1.98 21.17
CA PHE A 347 20.89 -1.67 19.75
C PHE A 347 21.11 -2.93 18.90
N THR A 348 22.09 -3.77 19.25
CA THR A 348 22.38 -4.98 18.46
C THR A 348 21.24 -5.99 18.50
N SER A 349 20.54 -6.11 19.64
CA SER A 349 19.38 -7.00 19.78
C SER A 349 18.20 -6.51 18.95
N ALA A 350 17.88 -5.21 19.02
CA ALA A 350 16.82 -4.62 18.20
C ALA A 350 17.16 -4.65 16.70
N MET A 351 18.42 -4.43 16.32
CA MET A 351 18.85 -4.54 14.92
C MET A 351 18.76 -5.97 14.38
N ARG A 352 18.80 -7.01 15.23
CA ARG A 352 18.51 -8.38 14.78
C ARG A 352 17.06 -8.50 14.32
N ILE A 353 16.12 -8.00 15.11
CA ILE A 353 14.69 -7.92 14.74
C ILE A 353 14.52 -7.05 13.48
N GLY A 354 15.19 -5.90 13.43
CA GLY A 354 15.16 -5.02 12.26
C GLY A 354 15.62 -5.71 10.97
N ARG A 355 16.67 -6.52 11.02
CA ARG A 355 17.13 -7.29 9.84
C ARG A 355 16.13 -8.35 9.38
N ASP A 356 15.46 -9.02 10.31
CA ASP A 356 14.41 -9.98 9.97
C ASP A 356 13.22 -9.28 9.28
N HIS A 357 12.85 -8.08 9.77
CA HIS A 357 11.84 -7.23 9.12
C HIS A 357 12.28 -6.71 7.73
N ILE A 358 13.56 -6.35 7.55
CA ILE A 358 14.09 -5.93 6.23
C ILE A 358 13.83 -7.02 5.20
N ALA A 359 14.20 -8.27 5.51
CA ALA A 359 14.02 -9.38 4.58
C ALA A 359 12.54 -9.55 4.19
N SER A 360 11.63 -9.51 5.17
CA SER A 360 10.19 -9.63 4.90
C SER A 360 9.65 -8.46 4.06
N THR A 361 10.01 -7.22 4.39
CA THR A 361 9.51 -6.03 3.69
C THR A 361 9.99 -5.93 2.25
N VAL A 362 11.24 -6.35 1.97
CA VAL A 362 11.77 -6.46 0.60
C VAL A 362 10.91 -7.40 -0.23
N TYR A 363 10.55 -8.57 0.29
CA TYR A 363 9.68 -9.52 -0.42
C TYR A 363 8.27 -8.97 -0.60
N THR A 364 7.70 -8.33 0.41
CA THR A 364 6.36 -7.72 0.33
C THR A 364 6.29 -6.66 -0.77
N ILE A 365 7.25 -5.74 -0.80
CA ILE A 365 7.34 -4.69 -1.82
C ILE A 365 7.54 -5.34 -3.20
N ALA A 366 8.54 -6.21 -3.36
CA ALA A 366 8.87 -6.80 -4.64
C ALA A 366 7.68 -7.57 -5.24
N PHE A 367 6.98 -8.39 -4.46
CA PHE A 367 5.84 -9.16 -4.96
C PHE A 367 4.60 -8.30 -5.20
N ALA A 368 4.38 -7.23 -4.43
CA ALA A 368 3.28 -6.31 -4.69
C ALA A 368 3.44 -5.62 -6.06
N TYR A 369 4.64 -5.12 -6.37
CA TYR A 369 4.91 -4.46 -7.65
C TYR A 369 5.00 -5.46 -8.81
N ALA A 370 5.65 -6.61 -8.62
CA ALA A 370 5.66 -7.66 -9.63
C ALA A 370 4.23 -8.13 -9.97
N GLY A 371 3.37 -8.25 -8.97
CA GLY A 371 1.95 -8.57 -9.13
C GLY A 371 1.20 -7.52 -9.95
N ALA A 372 1.42 -6.23 -9.67
CA ALA A 372 0.84 -5.14 -10.45
C ALA A 372 1.38 -5.07 -11.89
N ALA A 373 2.65 -5.44 -12.10
CA ALA A 373 3.31 -5.43 -13.40
C ALA A 373 3.11 -6.70 -14.25
N LEU A 374 2.30 -7.68 -13.79
CA LEU A 374 2.11 -8.96 -14.50
C LEU A 374 1.74 -8.82 -15.98
N PRO A 375 0.82 -7.93 -16.41
CA PRO A 375 0.50 -7.79 -17.83
C PRO A 375 1.71 -7.38 -18.67
N ILE A 376 2.53 -6.45 -18.16
CA ILE A 376 3.76 -6.01 -18.83
C ILE A 376 4.76 -7.17 -18.85
N LEU A 377 4.97 -7.87 -17.73
CA LEU A 377 5.87 -9.03 -17.68
C LEU A 377 5.47 -10.13 -18.69
N ILE A 378 4.17 -10.34 -18.94
CA ILE A 378 3.68 -11.26 -19.97
C ILE A 378 4.01 -10.74 -21.37
N ILE A 379 3.76 -9.46 -21.68
CA ILE A 379 4.12 -8.87 -22.98
C ILE A 379 5.61 -9.04 -23.26
N VAL A 380 6.45 -8.84 -22.25
CA VAL A 380 7.90 -9.00 -22.33
C VAL A 380 8.29 -10.44 -22.63
N MET A 381 7.66 -11.39 -21.93
CA MET A 381 7.83 -12.82 -22.20
C MET A 381 7.44 -13.18 -23.65
N LEU A 382 6.39 -12.55 -24.19
CA LEU A 382 5.90 -12.80 -25.56
C LEU A 382 6.76 -12.13 -26.64
N TYR A 383 7.41 -11.00 -26.34
CA TYR A 383 8.23 -10.26 -27.30
C TYR A 383 9.65 -10.83 -27.48
N ASP A 384 10.04 -11.84 -26.68
CA ASP A 384 11.37 -12.49 -26.72
C ASP A 384 12.53 -11.47 -26.70
N ARG A 385 12.33 -10.35 -25.98
CA ARG A 385 13.33 -9.30 -25.81
C ARG A 385 14.28 -9.65 -24.67
N PRO A 386 15.56 -9.24 -24.75
CA PRO A 386 16.45 -9.33 -23.60
C PRO A 386 15.82 -8.63 -22.39
N LEU A 387 15.78 -9.34 -21.25
CA LEU A 387 15.19 -8.84 -20.02
C LEU A 387 15.79 -7.49 -19.59
N MET A 388 17.08 -7.28 -19.87
CA MET A 388 17.79 -6.07 -19.49
C MET A 388 17.38 -4.82 -20.31
N ASP A 389 17.15 -4.99 -21.60
CA ASP A 389 16.61 -3.92 -22.47
C ASP A 389 15.19 -3.53 -22.04
N THR A 390 14.46 -4.49 -21.49
CA THR A 390 13.09 -4.27 -21.04
C THR A 390 13.05 -3.58 -19.68
N LEU A 391 13.86 -4.02 -18.71
CA LEU A 391 13.96 -3.37 -17.40
C LEU A 391 14.40 -1.90 -17.50
N THR A 392 15.11 -1.54 -18.58
CA THR A 392 15.56 -0.18 -18.87
C THR A 392 14.60 0.61 -19.76
N SER A 393 13.46 0.02 -20.15
CA SER A 393 12.39 0.75 -20.84
C SER A 393 11.75 1.82 -19.94
N ALA A 394 11.19 2.88 -20.54
CA ALA A 394 10.63 4.00 -19.79
C ALA A 394 9.55 3.57 -18.76
N GLU A 395 8.69 2.61 -19.11
CA GLU A 395 7.59 2.17 -18.24
C GLU A 395 8.08 1.29 -17.08
N LEU A 396 8.96 0.31 -17.35
CA LEU A 396 9.48 -0.56 -16.28
C LEU A 396 10.56 0.11 -15.44
N SER A 397 11.39 0.99 -16.01
CA SER A 397 12.43 1.68 -15.27
C SER A 397 11.85 2.56 -14.16
N GLU A 398 10.69 3.19 -14.39
CA GLU A 398 9.99 3.96 -13.35
C GLU A 398 9.62 3.06 -12.16
N GLU A 399 9.06 1.89 -12.40
CA GLU A 399 8.62 0.97 -11.34
C GLU A 399 9.81 0.35 -10.58
N VAL A 400 10.87 0.02 -11.30
CA VAL A 400 12.12 -0.48 -10.71
C VAL A 400 12.77 0.60 -9.84
N ILE A 401 12.88 1.83 -10.33
CA ILE A 401 13.45 2.95 -9.57
C ILE A 401 12.57 3.26 -8.36
N ARG A 402 11.24 3.25 -8.49
CA ARG A 402 10.29 3.40 -7.37
C ARG A 402 10.53 2.39 -6.27
N THR A 403 10.66 1.12 -6.65
CA THR A 403 10.92 0.02 -5.74
C THR A 403 12.28 0.16 -5.05
N LEU A 404 13.34 0.50 -5.78
CA LEU A 404 14.69 0.65 -5.25
C LEU A 404 14.83 1.87 -4.32
N VAL A 405 14.34 3.04 -4.75
CA VAL A 405 14.40 4.28 -3.96
C VAL A 405 13.58 4.14 -2.67
N GLY A 406 12.38 3.56 -2.76
CA GLY A 406 11.54 3.29 -1.59
C GLY A 406 12.18 2.30 -0.61
N SER A 407 12.73 1.19 -1.11
CA SER A 407 13.39 0.19 -0.27
C SER A 407 14.69 0.67 0.38
N ILE A 408 15.51 1.48 -0.31
CA ILE A 408 16.72 2.08 0.29
C ILE A 408 16.33 3.01 1.46
N GLY A 409 15.35 3.89 1.26
CA GLY A 409 14.86 4.77 2.32
C GLY A 409 14.33 4.00 3.53
N LEU A 410 13.62 2.90 3.28
CA LEU A 410 13.11 1.99 4.32
C LEU A 410 14.22 1.30 5.11
N VAL A 411 15.18 0.70 4.42
CA VAL A 411 16.30 -0.03 5.03
C VAL A 411 17.15 0.90 5.89
N LEU A 412 17.36 2.15 5.46
CA LEU A 412 18.11 3.15 6.22
C LEU A 412 17.32 3.74 7.40
N ALA A 413 15.99 3.78 7.32
CA ALA A 413 15.15 4.24 8.43
C ALA A 413 15.24 3.33 9.66
N ILE A 414 15.46 2.02 9.48
CA ILE A 414 15.56 1.03 10.57
C ILE A 414 16.71 1.31 11.54
N PRO A 415 17.99 1.38 11.12
CA PRO A 415 19.09 1.64 12.03
C PRO A 415 18.99 3.00 12.70
N VAL A 416 18.49 4.02 11.99
CA VAL A 416 18.29 5.36 12.57
C VAL A 416 17.18 5.35 13.61
N THR A 417 16.04 4.74 13.33
CA THR A 417 14.94 4.61 14.29
C THR A 417 15.40 3.85 15.53
N THR A 418 16.12 2.74 15.34
CA THR A 418 16.67 1.95 16.43
C THR A 418 17.66 2.75 17.28
N LEU A 419 18.56 3.52 16.64
CA LEU A 419 19.51 4.38 17.36
C LEU A 419 18.79 5.44 18.18
N ILE A 420 17.85 6.18 17.58
CA ILE A 420 17.07 7.22 18.27
C ILE A 420 16.28 6.58 19.42
N ALA A 421 15.66 5.42 19.21
CA ALA A 421 14.92 4.70 20.23
C ALA A 421 15.80 4.29 21.41
N VAL A 422 16.98 3.76 21.16
CA VAL A 422 17.93 3.40 22.23
C VAL A 422 18.35 4.63 23.02
N LEU A 423 18.66 5.75 22.35
CA LEU A 423 19.06 6.99 23.01
C LEU A 423 17.92 7.56 23.87
N VAL A 424 16.70 7.61 23.33
CA VAL A 424 15.51 8.09 24.03
C VAL A 424 15.20 7.19 25.22
N VAL A 425 15.15 5.87 25.02
CA VAL A 425 14.81 4.92 26.07
C VAL A 425 15.83 4.95 27.19
N LYS A 426 17.13 5.02 26.89
CA LYS A 426 18.18 5.15 27.90
C LYS A 426 18.17 6.49 28.63
N ALA A 427 17.69 7.55 27.99
CA ALA A 427 17.48 8.84 28.63
C ALA A 427 16.18 8.89 29.46
N THR A 428 15.14 8.11 29.11
CA THR A 428 13.86 8.03 29.84
C THR A 428 13.82 6.97 30.93
N GLY A 429 14.70 5.97 30.84
CA GLY A 429 14.55 4.68 31.48
C GLY A 429 15.06 4.64 32.93
N ILE A 430 14.29 3.95 33.79
CA ILE A 430 14.54 3.80 35.22
C ILE A 430 15.85 3.01 35.42
N LYS A 431 16.81 3.59 36.15
CA LYS A 431 17.95 2.85 36.68
C LYS A 431 17.38 1.83 37.67
N ALA A 432 17.52 0.53 37.39
CA ALA A 432 17.15 -0.49 38.37
C ALA A 432 17.87 -0.18 39.70
N PRO A 433 17.22 -0.34 40.86
CA PRO A 433 17.91 -0.23 42.14
C PRO A 433 19.12 -1.16 42.08
N ASP A 434 20.30 -0.64 42.43
CA ASP A 434 21.50 -1.46 42.55
C ASP A 434 21.12 -2.70 43.37
N ALA A 435 21.38 -3.90 42.81
CA ALA A 435 21.14 -5.14 43.51
C ALA A 435 21.85 -5.04 44.86
N VAL A 436 21.07 -5.04 45.95
CA VAL A 436 21.61 -5.01 47.30
C VAL A 436 22.63 -6.14 47.39
N PRO A 437 23.91 -5.87 47.68
CA PRO A 437 24.87 -6.93 47.87
C PRO A 437 24.34 -7.77 49.03
N VAL A 438 24.08 -9.05 48.78
CA VAL A 438 23.74 -10.01 49.84
C VAL A 438 24.99 -10.17 50.68
N THR A 439 25.20 -9.26 51.64
CA THR A 439 26.15 -9.42 52.73
C THR A 439 25.53 -10.37 53.75
N GLY A 440 25.39 -11.62 53.34
CA GLY A 440 25.22 -12.74 54.27
C GLY A 440 26.54 -12.97 54.98
N ALA A 441 26.76 -12.22 56.07
CA ALA A 441 27.79 -12.56 57.05
C ALA A 441 27.40 -13.89 57.72
N VAL A 442 27.84 -15.01 57.12
CA VAL A 442 27.90 -16.29 57.85
C VAL A 442 29.17 -16.26 58.67
N ARG A 443 29.02 -15.92 59.95
CA ARG A 443 30.08 -16.02 60.94
C ARG A 443 29.92 -17.33 61.72
N ASP A 444 31.01 -18.09 61.68
CA ASP A 444 31.48 -19.15 62.58
C ASP A 444 30.92 -20.58 62.51
N GLY A 445 31.86 -21.49 62.25
CA GLY A 445 31.73 -22.95 62.36
C GLY A 445 33.02 -23.67 61.95
N LYS A 446 34.05 -23.63 62.80
CA LYS A 446 35.35 -24.34 62.69
C LYS A 446 35.23 -25.85 62.39
N ARG A 447 36.01 -26.32 61.41
CA ARG A 447 36.83 -27.58 61.30
C ARG A 447 37.12 -27.75 59.80
N GLY A 448 38.34 -27.78 59.25
CA GLY A 448 39.61 -28.29 59.72
C GLY A 448 39.94 -29.54 58.91
N THR A 449 40.58 -29.41 57.73
CA THR A 449 41.52 -30.38 57.10
C THR A 449 42.13 -29.80 55.82
N LYS A 450 43.43 -30.05 55.65
CA LYS A 450 44.32 -29.70 54.52
C LYS A 450 44.05 -30.54 53.26
N HIS A 451 44.20 -29.94 52.08
CA HIS A 451 44.80 -30.47 50.83
C HIS A 451 44.70 -29.34 49.77
N ASP A 452 45.79 -28.71 49.34
CA ASP A 452 46.78 -29.08 48.30
C ASP A 452 46.33 -28.74 46.86
N ASP A 453 47.11 -27.81 46.27
CA ASP A 453 47.36 -27.40 44.89
C ASP A 453 46.30 -27.41 43.76
N GLY A 454 46.27 -26.29 43.01
CA GLY A 454 45.68 -26.25 41.67
C GLY A 454 45.39 -24.84 41.13
N HIS A 455 46.41 -24.17 40.59
CA HIS A 455 46.24 -23.03 39.68
C HIS A 455 45.57 -23.47 38.37
N VAL A 456 44.41 -22.93 38.00
CA VAL A 456 43.95 -22.88 36.59
C VAL A 456 43.20 -21.57 36.29
N HIS A 457 43.54 -21.01 35.14
CA HIS A 457 43.09 -19.78 34.50
C HIS A 457 41.57 -19.68 34.23
N THR A 458 41.15 -18.43 34.09
CA THR A 458 39.91 -17.93 33.49
C THR A 458 39.68 -18.45 32.06
N ASP A 459 38.44 -18.84 31.72
CA ASP A 459 37.73 -18.43 30.49
C ASP A 459 36.36 -19.12 30.33
N GLY A 460 35.44 -18.45 29.64
CA GLY A 460 34.58 -19.15 28.66
C GLY A 460 33.11 -19.36 29.00
N VAL A 461 32.29 -18.44 28.48
CA VAL A 461 30.88 -18.68 28.12
C VAL A 461 30.79 -19.86 27.13
N THR A 462 29.95 -20.86 27.38
CA THR A 462 29.16 -21.61 26.37
C THR A 462 28.39 -22.76 27.03
N ASP A 463 27.07 -22.62 27.20
CA ASP A 463 26.18 -23.78 27.41
C ASP A 463 24.84 -23.62 26.68
N THR A 464 24.93 -23.30 25.39
CA THR A 464 23.79 -23.36 24.45
C THR A 464 23.80 -24.64 23.60
N GLY A 465 24.86 -25.44 23.68
CA GLY A 465 25.00 -26.70 22.94
C GLY A 465 24.24 -27.87 23.58
N ALA A 466 24.26 -27.97 24.91
CA ALA A 466 23.60 -29.08 25.63
C ALA A 466 22.07 -29.04 25.49
N LEU A 467 21.48 -27.84 25.48
CA LEU A 467 20.03 -27.67 25.30
C LEU A 467 19.57 -28.01 23.88
N ALA A 468 20.38 -27.68 22.87
CA ALA A 468 20.07 -28.00 21.47
C ALA A 468 20.16 -29.51 21.19
N ALA A 469 21.12 -30.20 21.81
CA ALA A 469 21.25 -31.65 21.72
C ALA A 469 20.05 -32.36 22.38
N ALA A 470 19.62 -31.92 23.56
CA ALA A 470 18.46 -32.49 24.26
C ALA A 470 17.15 -32.34 23.47
N VAL A 471 16.92 -31.21 22.79
CA VAL A 471 15.72 -30.99 21.98
C VAL A 471 15.72 -31.85 20.71
N LEU A 472 16.89 -32.14 20.12
CA LEU A 472 16.98 -33.00 18.94
C LEU A 472 16.69 -34.47 19.29
N GLU A 473 17.17 -34.93 20.45
CA GLU A 473 16.96 -36.30 20.92
C GLU A 473 15.48 -36.57 21.27
N GLU A 474 14.82 -35.59 21.89
CA GLU A 474 13.37 -35.61 22.18
C GLU A 474 12.52 -35.68 20.88
N ARG A 475 12.93 -34.95 19.83
CA ARG A 475 12.24 -34.96 18.52
C ARG A 475 12.37 -36.31 17.83
N THR A 476 13.55 -36.93 17.91
CA THR A 476 13.85 -38.22 17.26
C THR A 476 13.12 -39.37 17.94
N ARG A 477 12.87 -39.29 19.27
CA ARG A 477 12.01 -40.25 19.98
C ARG A 477 10.55 -40.13 19.58
N ARG A 478 10.03 -38.92 19.33
CA ARG A 478 8.61 -38.74 18.96
C ARG A 478 8.28 -39.26 17.57
N THR A 479 9.20 -39.19 16.60
CA THR A 479 9.01 -39.77 15.26
C THR A 479 9.13 -41.29 15.21
N ALA A 480 9.67 -41.95 16.23
CA ALA A 480 9.85 -43.40 16.26
C ALA A 480 8.63 -44.18 16.81
N VAL A 481 7.57 -43.49 17.28
CA VAL A 481 6.45 -44.11 18.01
C VAL A 481 5.11 -44.08 17.23
N GLU A 482 5.05 -43.52 16.03
CA GLU A 482 3.85 -43.60 15.17
C GLU A 482 4.01 -44.69 14.10
N PRO A 483 3.16 -45.74 14.07
CA PRO A 483 3.06 -46.60 12.91
C PRO A 483 2.32 -45.85 11.79
N ALA A 484 2.90 -45.83 10.60
CA ALA A 484 2.35 -45.20 9.40
C ALA A 484 1.09 -45.93 8.91
N ASP A 485 -0.07 -45.31 9.06
CA ASP A 485 -1.27 -45.66 8.29
C ASP A 485 -1.21 -44.90 6.94
N GLU A 486 -0.86 -45.62 5.86
CA GLU A 486 -1.01 -45.12 4.49
C GLU A 486 -2.48 -45.17 4.05
N PRO A 487 -3.04 -44.10 3.45
CA PRO A 487 -4.36 -44.17 2.84
C PRO A 487 -4.28 -44.81 1.45
N ALA A 488 -4.79 -46.04 1.34
CA ALA A 488 -4.94 -46.77 0.09
C ALA A 488 -5.84 -46.00 -0.91
N THR A 489 -5.33 -45.79 -2.12
CA THR A 489 -6.05 -45.14 -3.22
C THR A 489 -7.19 -46.02 -3.75
N ARG A 490 -8.37 -45.40 -3.86
CA ARG A 490 -9.63 -46.00 -4.32
C ARG A 490 -9.62 -46.18 -5.85
N ARG A 491 -8.84 -47.13 -6.37
CA ARG A 491 -8.91 -47.52 -7.80
C ARG A 491 -8.39 -48.95 -8.03
N GLY A 492 -9.08 -49.95 -7.49
CA GLY A 492 -8.70 -51.35 -7.71
C GLY A 492 -9.47 -52.38 -6.89
N ARG A 493 -10.81 -52.36 -6.90
CA ARG A 493 -11.63 -53.47 -6.40
C ARG A 493 -13.03 -53.42 -7.00
N ARG A 494 -13.14 -53.81 -8.26
CA ARG A 494 -14.39 -54.27 -8.87
C ARG A 494 -14.08 -55.18 -10.08
N ALA A 495 -13.37 -56.26 -9.80
CA ALA A 495 -13.20 -57.41 -10.68
C ALA A 495 -12.84 -58.59 -9.76
N ASP A 496 -13.86 -59.11 -9.10
CA ASP A 496 -13.97 -60.47 -8.53
C ASP A 496 -15.02 -60.44 -7.42
N ARG A 497 -16.24 -60.83 -7.80
CA ARG A 497 -17.40 -61.32 -7.02
C ARG A 497 -18.70 -60.76 -7.61
N GLY A 498 -19.40 -61.58 -8.38
CA GLY A 498 -20.74 -61.33 -8.90
C GLY A 498 -20.81 -61.64 -10.36
#